data_AF-A0A945NE45-F1
#
_entry.id   AF-A0A945NE45-F1
#
_cell.length_a   1.000
_cell.length_b   1.000
_cell.length_c   1.000
_cell.angle_alpha   90.00
_cell.angle_beta   90.00
_cell.angle_gamma   90.00
#
_symmetry.space_group_name_H-M   'P 1'
#
loop_
_entity.id
_entity.type
_entity.pdbx_description
1 polymer ?
#
loop_
_entity_poly.entity_id
_entity_poly.type
_entity_poly.pdbx_seq_one_letter_code
_entity_poly.pdbx_strand_id
1 'polypeptide(L)'
;MDSYIIEWLNLVVRWIHVITGIAWIGASFFFNWLDSQITPPENPQPKVEGELWMIHSGGFYQLKKTMISPSEIPRVLHWFKWEAYSTWISGIFLLGIVYYTGSGVYLIDSEIADLSYGMAVSISLGTILVSWLIYDFIWASALSEKGWITGMISFLLLFGIIWWFHQWFGSRAAYIHVGAVMGTLMVGNVWRRIIPSQTKLVEAVKAGKTPEASLGIKAKQRSLHNNYMTLPVVFIMISSHFPSTFAHDYNWAILIAIIVIGATVRHFFNLKNKGHLNAWILPVAMAAIIALIYVTKPDATTSNSPDTVTFGKEHIPYALVRTILDQRCVSCHSSRPTDDVFRIAPKGIMLDNNERVHALATLIKIHSVTTIAMPLGNKTGMTHEERVILGRWVDEGASIK
;
A
#
# COMPACT_ATOMS: atom_id res chain seq x y z
N MET A 1 -9.08 24.68 -9.39
CA MET A 1 -8.49 24.99 -8.06
C MET A 1 -7.07 25.44 -8.29
N ASP A 2 -6.62 26.44 -7.54
CA ASP A 2 -5.21 26.86 -7.55
C ASP A 2 -4.28 25.68 -7.21
N SER A 3 -3.20 25.51 -7.97
CA SER A 3 -2.16 24.50 -7.74
C SER A 3 -1.63 24.53 -6.31
N TYR A 4 -1.51 25.72 -5.72
CA TYR A 4 -1.07 25.90 -4.34
C TYR A 4 -2.04 25.28 -3.33
N ILE A 5 -3.35 25.41 -3.56
CA ILE A 5 -4.37 24.81 -2.69
C ILE A 5 -4.34 23.29 -2.80
N ILE A 6 -4.18 22.74 -4.01
CA ILE A 6 -4.09 21.28 -4.21
C ILE A 6 -2.86 20.71 -3.49
N GLU A 7 -1.73 21.41 -3.52
CA GLU A 7 -0.51 21.00 -2.81
C GLU A 7 -0.75 20.95 -1.30
N TRP A 8 -1.30 22.00 -0.70
CA TRP A 8 -1.61 22.03 0.74
C TRP A 8 -2.65 20.98 1.13
N LEU A 9 -3.67 20.76 0.32
CA LEU A 9 -4.64 19.69 0.54
C LEU A 9 -3.98 18.31 0.50
N ASN A 10 -3.11 18.06 -0.48
CA ASN A 10 -2.35 16.82 -0.55
C ASN A 10 -1.49 16.61 0.70
N LEU A 11 -0.77 17.64 1.14
CA LEU A 11 0.07 17.61 2.33
C LEU A 11 -0.75 17.33 3.59
N VAL A 12 -1.78 18.13 3.88
CA VAL A 12 -2.57 18.04 5.11
C VAL A 12 -3.31 16.71 5.19
N VAL A 13 -3.98 16.29 4.11
CA VAL A 13 -4.74 15.03 4.11
C VAL A 13 -3.81 13.83 4.21
N ARG A 14 -2.66 13.84 3.51
CA ARG A 14 -1.64 12.79 3.64
C ARG A 14 -1.07 12.73 5.05
N TRP A 15 -0.81 13.88 5.67
CA TRP A 15 -0.28 13.93 7.03
C TRP A 15 -1.26 13.35 8.04
N ILE A 16 -2.54 13.73 7.96
CA ILE A 16 -3.63 13.14 8.76
C ILE A 16 -3.72 11.64 8.52
N HIS A 17 -3.64 11.19 7.27
CA HIS A 17 -3.72 9.77 6.92
C HIS A 17 -2.57 8.96 7.54
N VAL A 18 -1.34 9.49 7.49
CA VAL A 18 -0.18 8.85 8.12
C VAL A 18 -0.31 8.80 9.64
N ILE A 19 -0.72 9.91 10.28
CA ILE A 19 -0.92 9.96 11.74
C ILE A 19 -1.96 8.92 12.18
N THR A 20 -3.12 8.91 11.53
CA THR A 20 -4.22 8.00 11.87
C THR A 20 -3.85 6.55 11.57
N GLY A 21 -3.14 6.30 10.47
CA GLY A 21 -2.60 4.98 10.13
C GLY A 21 -1.62 4.45 11.17
N ILE A 22 -0.69 5.29 11.66
CA ILE A 22 0.22 4.95 12.77
C ILE A 22 -0.56 4.62 14.03
N ALA A 23 -1.56 5.44 14.40
CA ALA A 23 -2.38 5.19 15.56
C ALA A 23 -3.12 3.85 15.46
N TRP A 24 -3.69 3.54 14.29
CA TRP A 24 -4.44 2.30 14.09
C TRP A 24 -3.56 1.05 14.07
N ILE A 25 -2.48 1.08 13.27
CA ILE A 25 -1.55 -0.06 13.14
C ILE A 25 -0.80 -0.28 14.46
N GLY A 26 -0.36 0.81 15.09
CA GLY A 26 0.28 0.79 16.41
C GLY A 26 -0.64 0.15 17.46
N ALA A 27 -1.90 0.58 17.54
CA ALA A 27 -2.89 -0.03 18.42
C ALA A 27 -3.09 -1.52 18.11
N SER A 28 -3.17 -1.90 16.82
CA SER A 28 -3.31 -3.30 16.43
C SER A 28 -2.13 -4.15 16.91
N PHE A 29 -0.89 -3.69 16.72
CA PHE A 29 0.29 -4.41 17.20
C PHE A 29 0.35 -4.48 18.72
N PHE A 30 0.01 -3.37 19.39
CA PHE A 30 -0.04 -3.32 20.84
C PHE A 30 -1.07 -4.32 21.39
N PHE A 31 -2.31 -4.35 20.89
CA PHE A 31 -3.32 -5.29 21.38
C PHE A 31 -2.98 -6.75 21.11
N ASN A 32 -2.39 -7.06 19.94
CA ASN A 32 -1.95 -8.43 19.66
C ASN A 32 -0.78 -8.87 20.54
N TRP A 33 0.08 -7.95 20.97
CA TRP A 33 1.11 -8.22 21.97
C TRP A 33 0.48 -8.34 23.37
N LEU A 34 -0.37 -7.39 23.76
CA LEU A 34 -1.07 -7.35 25.04
C LEU A 34 -1.79 -8.68 25.31
N ASP A 35 -2.65 -9.11 24.38
CA ASP A 35 -3.41 -10.37 24.51
C ASP A 35 -2.52 -11.60 24.67
N SER A 36 -1.28 -11.52 24.19
CA SER A 36 -0.32 -12.61 24.18
C SER A 36 0.55 -12.69 25.44
N GLN A 37 0.66 -11.57 26.17
CA GLN A 37 1.43 -11.49 27.42
C GLN A 37 0.57 -11.70 28.67
N ILE A 38 -0.75 -11.86 28.51
CA ILE A 38 -1.64 -12.13 29.64
C ILE A 38 -1.37 -13.53 30.17
N THR A 39 -0.97 -13.61 31.44
CA THR A 39 -0.69 -14.86 32.15
C THR A 39 -1.77 -15.13 33.20
N PRO A 40 -1.92 -16.37 33.68
CA PRO A 40 -2.77 -16.65 34.85
C PRO A 40 -2.40 -15.73 36.02
N PRO A 41 -3.40 -15.23 36.78
CA PRO A 41 -3.12 -14.31 37.88
C PRO A 41 -2.38 -15.01 39.01
N GLU A 42 -1.38 -14.35 39.60
CA GLU A 42 -0.62 -14.88 40.73
C GLU A 42 -1.53 -15.16 41.93
N ASN A 43 -2.51 -14.29 42.15
CA ASN A 43 -3.56 -14.43 43.14
C ASN A 43 -4.90 -14.63 42.43
N PRO A 44 -5.46 -15.86 42.39
CA PRO A 44 -6.72 -16.13 41.73
C PRO A 44 -7.85 -15.24 42.26
N GLN A 45 -8.46 -14.45 41.38
CA GLN A 45 -9.62 -13.62 41.68
C GLN A 45 -10.83 -14.14 40.91
N PRO A 46 -12.03 -14.15 41.51
CA PRO A 46 -13.25 -14.54 40.81
C PRO A 46 -13.40 -13.75 39.50
N LYS A 47 -13.63 -14.46 38.39
CA LYS A 47 -13.88 -13.91 37.03
C LYS A 47 -12.68 -13.24 36.35
N VAL A 48 -11.47 -13.28 36.94
CA VAL A 48 -10.23 -12.85 36.29
C VAL A 48 -9.55 -14.08 35.69
N GLU A 49 -9.47 -14.14 34.36
CA GLU A 49 -8.81 -15.24 33.66
C GLU A 49 -7.31 -15.04 33.50
N GLY A 50 -6.88 -13.78 33.49
CA GLY A 50 -5.48 -13.46 33.36
C GLY A 50 -5.17 -12.01 33.71
N GLU A 51 -3.90 -11.76 34.00
CA GLU A 51 -3.37 -10.44 34.27
C GLU A 51 -2.09 -10.16 33.49
N LEU A 52 -1.79 -8.89 33.36
CA LEU A 52 -0.54 -8.40 32.82
C LEU A 52 -0.10 -7.17 33.60
N TRP A 53 1.14 -7.19 34.07
CA TRP A 53 1.81 -6.03 34.65
C TRP A 53 2.69 -5.35 33.60
N MET A 54 2.58 -4.03 33.51
CA MET A 54 3.38 -3.20 32.61
C MET A 54 3.94 -2.00 33.37
N ILE A 55 5.10 -1.51 32.95
CA ILE A 55 5.67 -0.25 33.45
C ILE A 55 5.79 0.74 32.30
N HIS A 56 5.35 1.97 32.52
CA HIS A 56 5.56 3.06 31.56
C HIS A 56 5.58 4.41 32.29
N SER A 57 6.49 5.31 31.90
CA SER A 57 6.59 6.67 32.45
C SER A 57 6.62 6.75 33.98
N GLY A 58 7.28 5.77 34.63
CA GLY A 58 7.41 5.70 36.10
C GLY A 58 6.20 5.10 36.84
N GLY A 59 5.13 4.70 36.14
CA GLY A 59 3.96 4.05 36.71
C GLY A 59 3.88 2.56 36.41
N PHE A 60 3.37 1.78 37.36
CA PHE A 60 3.00 0.38 37.18
C PHE A 60 1.52 0.28 36.83
N TYR A 61 1.21 -0.45 35.76
CA TYR A 61 -0.14 -0.71 35.26
C TYR A 61 -0.44 -2.20 35.43
N GLN A 62 -1.59 -2.52 36.02
CA GLN A 62 -2.12 -3.88 36.06
C GLN A 62 -3.35 -3.96 35.17
N LEU A 63 -3.27 -4.76 34.11
CA LEU A 63 -4.41 -5.06 33.25
C LEU A 63 -4.97 -6.42 33.63
N LYS A 64 -6.26 -6.48 33.96
CA LYS A 64 -6.98 -7.72 34.26
C LYS A 64 -7.96 -8.02 33.15
N LYS A 65 -7.87 -9.21 32.57
CA LYS A 65 -8.78 -9.69 31.54
C LYS A 65 -9.90 -10.52 32.16
N THR A 66 -11.13 -10.13 31.84
CA THR A 66 -12.36 -10.79 32.31
C THR A 66 -13.20 -11.17 31.09
N MET A 67 -13.58 -12.45 30.95
CA MET A 67 -14.37 -12.94 29.81
C MET A 67 -15.87 -13.01 30.11
N ILE A 68 -16.25 -13.06 31.38
CA ILE A 68 -17.63 -13.25 31.82
C ILE A 68 -17.95 -12.18 32.86
N SER A 69 -18.53 -11.08 32.39
CA SER A 69 -19.12 -10.01 33.19
C SER A 69 -18.21 -9.49 34.32
N PRO A 70 -17.42 -8.41 34.10
CA PRO A 70 -16.82 -7.72 35.24
C PRO A 70 -17.90 -7.43 36.28
N SER A 71 -17.58 -7.63 37.56
CA SER A 71 -18.52 -7.49 38.67
C SER A 71 -19.31 -6.17 38.60
N GLU A 72 -18.68 -5.13 38.04
CA GLU A 72 -19.30 -3.88 37.63
C GLU A 72 -18.76 -3.48 36.25
N ILE A 73 -19.65 -3.09 35.32
CA ILE A 73 -19.22 -2.51 34.05
C ILE A 73 -18.85 -1.04 34.31
N PRO A 74 -17.64 -0.60 33.94
CA PRO A 74 -17.23 0.78 34.14
C PRO A 74 -18.12 1.75 33.35
N ARG A 75 -18.31 2.96 33.89
CA ARG A 75 -19.09 4.03 33.22
C ARG A 75 -18.53 4.40 31.85
N VAL A 76 -17.21 4.32 31.70
CA VAL A 76 -16.49 4.66 30.48
C VAL A 76 -15.83 3.41 29.92
N LEU A 77 -16.16 3.09 28.67
CA LEU A 77 -15.49 2.06 27.87
C LEU A 77 -14.81 2.75 26.70
N HIS A 78 -13.51 2.49 26.52
CA HIS A 78 -12.76 3.00 25.38
C HIS A 78 -12.93 2.05 24.20
N TRP A 79 -13.39 2.59 23.07
CA TRP A 79 -13.65 1.85 21.84
C TRP A 79 -12.64 2.21 20.76
N PHE A 80 -11.81 1.24 20.37
CA PHE A 80 -10.78 1.39 19.34
C PHE A 80 -11.37 1.24 17.93
N LYS A 81 -12.19 2.22 17.53
CA LYS A 81 -12.83 2.30 16.20
C LYS A 81 -12.41 3.52 15.39
N TRP A 82 -12.10 4.61 16.08
CA TRP A 82 -11.86 5.90 15.44
C TRP A 82 -10.54 5.93 14.69
N GLU A 83 -9.53 5.21 15.16
CA GLU A 83 -8.26 5.06 14.47
C GLU A 83 -8.47 4.41 13.10
N ALA A 84 -9.26 3.33 13.04
CA ALA A 84 -9.61 2.66 11.80
C ALA A 84 -10.44 3.55 10.86
N TYR A 85 -11.49 4.19 11.40
CA TYR A 85 -12.40 5.01 10.59
C TYR A 85 -11.71 6.25 10.03
N SER A 86 -10.95 6.96 10.86
CA SER A 86 -10.23 8.16 10.44
C SER A 86 -9.13 7.84 9.43
N THR A 87 -8.45 6.69 9.57
CA THR A 87 -7.48 6.22 8.56
C THR A 87 -8.14 5.97 7.22
N TRP A 88 -9.27 5.26 7.20
CA TRP A 88 -9.97 4.97 5.95
C TRP A 88 -10.56 6.23 5.30
N ILE A 89 -11.22 7.10 6.09
CA ILE A 89 -11.80 8.35 5.59
C ILE A 89 -10.70 9.21 4.96
N SER A 90 -9.62 9.48 5.69
CA SER A 90 -8.49 10.25 5.17
C SER A 90 -7.83 9.58 3.95
N GLY A 91 -7.78 8.25 3.92
CA GLY A 91 -7.23 7.48 2.79
C GLY A 91 -8.07 7.59 1.52
N ILE A 92 -9.40 7.52 1.61
CA ILE A 92 -10.29 7.71 0.47
C ILE A 92 -10.24 9.16 -0.03
N PHE A 93 -10.17 10.15 0.86
CA PHE A 93 -9.94 11.53 0.46
C PHE A 93 -8.59 11.70 -0.25
N LEU A 94 -7.52 11.08 0.28
CA LEU A 94 -6.20 11.13 -0.35
C LEU A 94 -6.20 10.45 -1.73
N LEU A 95 -6.91 9.33 -1.87
CA LEU A 95 -7.10 8.64 -3.14
C LEU A 95 -7.77 9.57 -4.16
N GLY A 96 -8.84 10.27 -3.75
CA GLY A 96 -9.51 11.26 -4.57
C GLY A 96 -8.60 12.41 -4.99
N ILE A 97 -7.85 12.98 -4.05
CA ILE A 97 -6.92 14.09 -4.31
C ILE A 97 -5.81 13.67 -5.29
N VAL A 98 -5.21 12.50 -5.12
CA VAL A 98 -4.03 12.09 -5.90
C VAL A 98 -4.42 11.46 -7.24
N TYR A 99 -5.42 10.58 -7.26
CA TYR A 99 -5.69 9.72 -8.42
C TYR A 99 -6.90 10.14 -9.23
N TYR A 100 -7.82 10.94 -8.70
CA TYR A 100 -9.02 11.38 -9.43
C TYR A 100 -8.96 12.86 -9.83
N THR A 101 -8.06 13.66 -9.28
CA THR A 101 -7.82 15.01 -9.79
C THR A 101 -6.95 14.99 -11.06
N GLY A 102 -6.93 16.10 -11.82
CA GLY A 102 -6.10 16.21 -13.03
C GLY A 102 -6.47 15.20 -14.12
N SER A 103 -7.78 14.92 -14.28
CA SER A 103 -8.32 13.96 -15.25
C SER A 103 -7.74 12.54 -15.12
N GLY A 104 -7.28 12.16 -13.93
CA GLY A 104 -6.76 10.82 -13.67
C GLY A 104 -5.36 10.57 -14.21
N VAL A 105 -4.52 11.59 -14.37
CA VAL A 105 -3.14 11.44 -14.89
C VAL A 105 -2.27 10.46 -14.10
N TYR A 106 -2.58 10.27 -12.80
CA TYR A 106 -1.89 9.28 -11.96
C TYR A 106 -2.55 7.91 -11.98
N LEU A 107 -3.77 7.78 -12.50
CA LEU A 107 -4.59 6.58 -12.53
C LEU A 107 -4.50 5.85 -13.89
N ILE A 108 -4.61 6.61 -14.99
CA ILE A 108 -4.72 6.10 -16.35
C ILE A 108 -3.33 6.02 -16.98
N ASP A 109 -3.11 4.95 -17.70
CA ASP A 109 -1.92 4.72 -18.51
C ASP A 109 -2.35 4.21 -19.88
N SER A 110 -2.11 5.01 -20.93
CA SER A 110 -2.55 4.71 -22.29
C SER A 110 -1.80 3.53 -22.91
N GLU A 111 -0.64 3.15 -22.36
CA GLU A 111 0.07 1.94 -22.80
C GLU A 111 -0.57 0.66 -22.27
N ILE A 112 -1.37 0.76 -21.20
CA ILE A 112 -2.07 -0.37 -20.58
C ILE A 112 -3.49 -0.50 -21.12
N ALA A 113 -4.29 0.56 -21.03
CA ALA A 113 -5.68 0.55 -21.49
C ALA A 113 -6.17 1.95 -21.88
N ASP A 114 -6.87 2.04 -23.01
CA ASP A 114 -7.56 3.27 -23.42
C ASP A 114 -8.87 3.42 -22.64
N LEU A 115 -8.77 4.08 -21.48
CA LEU A 115 -9.90 4.32 -20.57
C LEU A 115 -10.28 5.79 -20.54
N SER A 116 -11.58 6.05 -20.66
CA SER A 116 -12.11 7.36 -20.26
C SER A 116 -11.95 7.57 -18.76
N TYR A 117 -11.78 8.83 -18.34
CA TYR A 117 -11.68 9.20 -16.94
C TYR A 117 -12.84 8.66 -16.07
N GLY A 118 -14.08 8.77 -16.55
CA GLY A 118 -15.25 8.25 -15.84
C GLY A 118 -15.22 6.73 -15.66
N MET A 119 -14.76 5.98 -16.67
CA MET A 119 -14.61 4.54 -16.59
C MET A 119 -13.52 4.15 -15.58
N ALA A 120 -12.36 4.81 -15.62
CA ALA A 120 -11.26 4.53 -14.70
C ALA A 120 -11.67 4.74 -13.23
N VAL A 121 -12.34 5.86 -12.93
CA VAL A 121 -12.87 6.13 -11.57
C VAL A 121 -13.92 5.10 -11.16
N SER A 122 -14.81 4.70 -12.08
CA SER A 122 -15.86 3.72 -11.80
C SER A 122 -15.29 2.32 -11.53
N ILE A 123 -14.30 1.87 -12.32
CA ILE A 123 -13.59 0.61 -12.09
C ILE A 123 -12.90 0.65 -10.73
N SER A 124 -12.27 1.77 -10.39
CA SER A 124 -11.55 1.91 -9.13
C SER A 124 -12.48 1.80 -7.92
N LEU A 125 -13.46 2.71 -7.81
CA LEU A 125 -14.39 2.75 -6.67
C LEU A 125 -15.29 1.51 -6.62
N GLY A 126 -15.73 1.04 -7.78
CA GLY A 126 -16.53 -0.18 -7.92
C GLY A 126 -15.77 -1.41 -7.43
N THR A 127 -14.50 -1.58 -7.82
CA THR A 127 -13.68 -2.70 -7.37
C THR A 127 -13.44 -2.65 -5.86
N ILE A 128 -13.17 -1.47 -5.28
CA ILE A 128 -13.00 -1.30 -3.83
C ILE A 128 -14.27 -1.74 -3.07
N LEU A 129 -15.44 -1.28 -3.50
CA LEU A 129 -16.71 -1.60 -2.86
C LEU A 129 -17.07 -3.10 -3.02
N VAL A 130 -17.02 -3.61 -4.25
CA VAL A 130 -17.39 -4.99 -4.58
C VAL A 130 -16.47 -5.99 -3.89
N SER A 131 -15.16 -5.71 -3.83
CA SER A 131 -14.19 -6.56 -3.13
C SER A 131 -14.54 -6.73 -1.65
N TRP A 132 -14.96 -5.64 -0.99
CA TRP A 132 -15.42 -5.70 0.39
C TRP A 132 -16.71 -6.52 0.56
N LEU A 133 -17.70 -6.30 -0.30
CA LEU A 133 -18.97 -7.04 -0.26
C LEU A 133 -18.74 -8.55 -0.44
N ILE A 134 -17.94 -8.94 -1.44
CA ILE A 134 -17.60 -10.35 -1.71
C ILE A 134 -16.86 -10.96 -0.52
N TYR A 135 -15.83 -10.29 -0.02
CA TYR A 135 -15.05 -10.78 1.11
C TYR A 135 -15.89 -10.89 2.39
N ASP A 136 -16.73 -9.90 2.70
CA ASP A 136 -17.59 -9.95 3.89
C ASP A 136 -18.62 -11.09 3.78
N PHE A 137 -19.23 -11.25 2.60
CA PHE A 137 -20.19 -12.32 2.31
C PHE A 137 -19.57 -13.71 2.47
N ILE A 138 -18.42 -13.97 1.83
CA ILE A 138 -17.72 -15.26 1.90
C ILE A 138 -17.47 -15.68 3.34
N TRP A 139 -16.90 -14.77 4.13
CA TRP A 139 -16.54 -15.04 5.53
C TRP A 139 -17.72 -14.90 6.51
N ALA A 140 -18.89 -14.46 6.05
CA ALA A 140 -20.14 -14.52 6.81
C ALA A 140 -20.96 -15.79 6.50
N SER A 141 -20.67 -16.45 5.39
CA SER A 141 -21.32 -17.70 4.98
C SER A 141 -20.79 -18.92 5.74
N ALA A 142 -21.46 -20.07 5.54
CA ALA A 142 -21.03 -21.37 6.07
C ALA A 142 -19.64 -21.80 5.57
N LEU A 143 -19.14 -21.22 4.47
CA LEU A 143 -17.80 -21.50 3.97
C LEU A 143 -16.73 -21.11 4.99
N SER A 144 -16.99 -20.12 5.85
CA SER A 144 -16.07 -19.68 6.92
C SER A 144 -15.66 -20.80 7.89
N GLU A 145 -16.45 -21.86 8.04
CA GLU A 145 -16.13 -23.02 8.86
C GLU A 145 -14.95 -23.83 8.28
N LYS A 146 -14.80 -23.84 6.95
CA LYS A 146 -13.66 -24.45 6.25
C LYS A 146 -12.49 -23.46 6.15
N GLY A 147 -12.01 -22.98 7.30
CA GLY A 147 -11.14 -21.81 7.41
C GLY A 147 -9.94 -21.76 6.44
N TRP A 148 -9.26 -22.88 6.18
CA TRP A 148 -8.13 -22.92 5.25
C TRP A 148 -8.54 -22.76 3.78
N ILE A 149 -9.65 -23.38 3.36
CA ILE A 149 -10.20 -23.26 1.99
C ILE A 149 -10.62 -21.82 1.74
N THR A 150 -11.33 -21.22 2.70
CA THR A 150 -11.81 -19.84 2.62
C THR A 150 -10.66 -18.85 2.61
N GLY A 151 -9.59 -19.14 3.36
CA GLY A 151 -8.33 -18.41 3.28
C GLY A 151 -7.72 -18.47 1.89
N MET A 152 -7.60 -19.66 1.29
CA MET A 152 -7.06 -19.84 -0.05
C MET A 152 -7.90 -19.13 -1.12
N ILE A 153 -9.22 -19.21 -1.05
CA ILE A 153 -10.13 -18.46 -1.93
C ILE A 153 -9.90 -16.95 -1.76
N SER A 154 -9.72 -16.47 -0.53
CA SER A 154 -9.46 -15.04 -0.27
C SER A 154 -8.13 -14.58 -0.90
N PHE A 155 -7.08 -15.42 -0.83
CA PHE A 155 -5.81 -15.14 -1.52
C PHE A 155 -5.95 -15.14 -3.03
N LEU A 156 -6.65 -16.11 -3.62
CA LEU A 156 -6.91 -16.17 -5.06
C LEU A 156 -7.70 -14.94 -5.54
N LEU A 157 -8.70 -14.50 -4.78
CA LEU A 157 -9.44 -13.27 -5.07
C LEU A 157 -8.54 -12.03 -4.96
N LEU A 158 -7.69 -11.94 -3.93
CA LEU A 158 -6.73 -10.84 -3.81
C LEU A 158 -5.74 -10.81 -4.99
N PHE A 159 -5.23 -11.98 -5.40
CA PHE A 159 -4.33 -12.09 -6.56
C PHE A 159 -5.05 -11.72 -7.86
N GLY A 160 -6.31 -12.13 -7.99
CA GLY A 160 -7.19 -11.70 -9.08
C GLY A 160 -7.39 -10.19 -9.11
N ILE A 161 -7.59 -9.54 -7.95
CA ILE A 161 -7.71 -8.08 -7.83
C ILE A 161 -6.39 -7.37 -8.20
N ILE A 162 -5.27 -7.92 -7.76
CA ILE A 162 -3.94 -7.40 -8.13
C ILE A 162 -3.77 -7.44 -9.64
N TRP A 163 -4.01 -8.59 -10.26
CA TRP A 163 -3.94 -8.72 -11.72
C TRP A 163 -4.94 -7.81 -12.42
N TRP A 164 -6.19 -7.77 -11.94
CA TRP A 164 -7.27 -6.92 -12.46
C TRP A 164 -6.87 -5.45 -12.54
N PHE A 165 -6.35 -4.86 -11.46
CA PHE A 165 -5.94 -3.45 -11.50
C PHE A 165 -4.78 -3.19 -12.46
N HIS A 166 -3.87 -4.15 -12.65
CA HIS A 166 -2.78 -4.01 -13.63
C HIS A 166 -3.25 -4.14 -15.09
N GLN A 167 -4.47 -4.64 -15.35
CA GLN A 167 -5.06 -4.62 -16.70
C GLN A 167 -5.66 -3.25 -17.07
N TRP A 168 -5.90 -2.38 -16.09
CA TRP A 168 -6.67 -1.15 -16.30
C TRP A 168 -5.91 0.11 -15.93
N PHE A 169 -5.03 0.07 -14.93
CA PHE A 169 -4.39 1.24 -14.36
C PHE A 169 -2.87 1.18 -14.50
N GLY A 170 -2.24 2.35 -14.54
CA GLY A 170 -0.79 2.49 -14.40
C GLY A 170 -0.28 1.72 -13.17
N SER A 171 0.85 1.03 -13.27
CA SER A 171 1.30 0.09 -12.23
C SER A 171 1.42 0.72 -10.83
N ARG A 172 1.81 2.00 -10.77
CA ARG A 172 1.83 2.78 -9.52
C ARG A 172 0.43 2.91 -8.91
N ALA A 173 -0.57 3.25 -9.72
CA ALA A 173 -1.95 3.32 -9.27
C ALA A 173 -2.46 1.95 -8.86
N ALA A 174 -2.19 0.91 -9.65
CA ALA A 174 -2.61 -0.45 -9.35
C ALA A 174 -2.18 -0.88 -7.95
N TYR A 175 -0.92 -0.65 -7.57
CA TYR A 175 -0.42 -0.91 -6.21
C TYR A 175 -1.24 -0.19 -5.14
N ILE A 176 -1.41 1.13 -5.25
CA ILE A 176 -2.15 1.92 -4.26
C ILE A 176 -3.62 1.51 -4.18
N HIS A 177 -4.24 1.12 -5.30
CA HIS A 177 -5.62 0.63 -5.33
C HIS A 177 -5.79 -0.74 -4.68
N VAL A 178 -4.81 -1.64 -4.80
CA VAL A 178 -4.76 -2.87 -3.99
C VAL A 178 -4.70 -2.52 -2.50
N GLY A 179 -3.87 -1.54 -2.14
CA GLY A 179 -3.81 -1.01 -0.76
C GLY A 179 -5.15 -0.45 -0.29
N ALA A 180 -5.86 0.29 -1.15
CA ALA A 180 -7.18 0.84 -0.86
C ALA A 180 -8.23 -0.26 -0.67
N VAL A 181 -8.19 -1.34 -1.48
CA VAL A 181 -9.02 -2.53 -1.28
C VAL A 181 -8.73 -3.14 0.09
N MET A 182 -7.46 -3.46 0.39
CA MET A 182 -7.08 -4.10 1.65
C MET A 182 -7.45 -3.24 2.86
N GLY A 183 -7.18 -1.93 2.82
CA GLY A 183 -7.60 -0.97 3.84
C GLY A 183 -9.12 -0.92 4.02
N THR A 184 -9.89 -1.01 2.93
CA THR A 184 -11.36 -1.07 2.97
C THR A 184 -11.86 -2.38 3.58
N LEU A 185 -11.24 -3.53 3.25
CA LEU A 185 -11.53 -4.80 3.93
C LEU A 185 -11.28 -4.68 5.43
N MET A 186 -10.16 -4.05 5.80
CA MET A 186 -9.74 -3.90 7.19
C MET A 186 -10.70 -3.02 8.00
N VAL A 187 -11.10 -1.86 7.48
CA VAL A 187 -12.08 -1.01 8.17
C VAL A 187 -13.47 -1.64 8.17
N GLY A 188 -13.84 -2.34 7.08
CA GLY A 188 -15.10 -3.06 6.97
C GLY A 188 -15.23 -4.16 8.03
N ASN A 189 -14.13 -4.88 8.31
CA ASN A 189 -14.04 -5.81 9.43
C ASN A 189 -14.34 -5.12 10.76
N VAL A 190 -13.76 -3.93 11.01
CA VAL A 190 -13.99 -3.16 12.24
C VAL A 190 -15.45 -2.73 12.36
N TRP A 191 -15.94 -2.06 11.32
CA TRP A 191 -17.27 -1.44 11.30
C TRP A 191 -18.41 -2.46 11.34
N ARG A 192 -18.33 -3.51 10.50
CA ARG A 192 -19.46 -4.42 10.28
C ARG A 192 -19.47 -5.63 11.21
N ARG A 193 -18.29 -6.06 11.69
CA ARG A 193 -18.12 -7.33 12.41
C ARG A 193 -17.57 -7.17 13.82
N ILE A 194 -16.52 -6.38 14.02
CA ILE A 194 -15.85 -6.27 15.34
C ILE A 194 -16.67 -5.41 16.29
N ILE A 195 -16.93 -4.14 15.95
CA ILE A 195 -17.61 -3.20 16.85
C ILE A 195 -19.03 -3.66 17.18
N PRO A 196 -19.89 -4.08 16.22
CA PRO A 196 -21.22 -4.57 16.56
C PRO A 196 -21.20 -5.81 17.46
N SER A 197 -20.23 -6.70 17.30
CA SER A 197 -20.08 -7.87 18.19
C SER A 197 -19.70 -7.44 19.60
N GLN A 198 -18.74 -6.53 19.74
CA GLN A 198 -18.34 -5.98 21.04
C GLN A 198 -19.49 -5.23 21.71
N THR A 199 -20.29 -4.45 20.98
CA THR A 199 -21.49 -3.79 21.50
C THR A 199 -22.50 -4.78 22.05
N LYS A 200 -22.84 -5.84 21.30
CA LYS A 200 -23.76 -6.89 21.75
C LYS A 200 -23.24 -7.64 22.99
N LEU A 201 -21.94 -7.90 23.05
CA LEU A 201 -21.32 -8.50 24.24
C LEU A 201 -21.52 -7.59 25.46
N VAL A 202 -21.24 -6.29 25.34
CA VAL A 202 -21.44 -5.31 26.42
C VAL A 202 -22.92 -5.20 26.84
N GLU A 203 -23.85 -5.20 25.88
CA GLU A 203 -25.29 -5.18 26.15
C GLU A 203 -25.77 -6.42 26.90
N ALA A 204 -25.29 -7.61 26.52
CA ALA A 204 -25.62 -8.85 27.22
C ALA A 204 -25.14 -8.80 28.68
N VAL A 205 -23.90 -8.34 28.91
CA VAL A 205 -23.36 -8.16 30.26
C VAL A 205 -24.19 -7.16 31.06
N LYS A 206 -24.55 -6.01 30.47
CA LYS A 206 -25.41 -5.00 31.12
C LYS A 206 -26.78 -5.56 31.53
N ALA A 207 -27.32 -6.47 30.72
CA ALA A 207 -28.59 -7.13 30.97
C ALA A 207 -28.48 -8.33 31.95
N GLY A 208 -27.32 -8.60 32.53
CA GLY A 208 -27.10 -9.75 33.42
C GLY A 208 -27.15 -11.10 32.69
N LYS A 209 -27.03 -11.11 31.36
CA LYS A 209 -27.05 -12.32 30.53
C LYS A 209 -25.64 -12.78 30.22
N THR A 210 -25.44 -14.09 30.09
CA THR A 210 -24.17 -14.65 29.61
C THR A 210 -23.95 -14.26 28.14
N PRO A 211 -22.85 -13.59 27.79
CA PRO A 211 -22.59 -13.19 26.41
C PRO A 211 -22.37 -14.40 25.49
N GLU A 212 -22.82 -14.28 24.25
CA GLU A 212 -22.63 -15.35 23.26
C GLU A 212 -21.17 -15.43 22.82
N ALA A 213 -20.49 -16.53 23.16
CA ALA A 213 -19.07 -16.74 22.84
C ALA A 213 -18.76 -16.66 21.33
N SER A 214 -19.71 -17.05 20.47
CA SER A 214 -19.55 -17.04 19.02
C SER A 214 -19.23 -15.65 18.46
N LEU A 215 -19.76 -14.59 19.07
CA LEU A 215 -19.55 -13.20 18.67
C LEU A 215 -18.09 -12.78 18.86
N GLY A 216 -17.50 -13.14 20.00
CA GLY A 216 -16.10 -12.86 20.32
C GLY A 216 -15.14 -13.61 19.38
N ILE A 217 -15.42 -14.88 19.11
CA ILE A 217 -14.61 -15.71 18.20
C ILE A 217 -14.61 -15.14 16.78
N LYS A 218 -15.80 -14.80 16.24
CA LYS A 218 -15.93 -14.19 14.91
C LYS A 218 -15.27 -12.81 14.82
N ALA A 219 -15.41 -11.98 15.86
CA ALA A 219 -14.72 -10.69 15.91
C ALA A 219 -13.19 -10.86 15.94
N LYS A 220 -12.68 -11.81 16.72
CA LYS A 220 -11.24 -12.14 16.78
C LYS A 220 -10.72 -12.63 15.44
N GLN A 221 -11.48 -13.45 14.71
CA GLN A 221 -11.11 -13.89 13.36
C GLN A 221 -10.89 -12.70 12.42
N ARG A 222 -11.81 -11.73 12.39
CA ARG A 222 -11.66 -10.52 11.57
C ARG A 222 -10.49 -9.64 12.00
N SER A 223 -10.22 -9.56 13.30
CA SER A 223 -9.03 -8.89 13.83
C SER A 223 -7.73 -9.55 13.35
N LEU A 224 -7.69 -10.90 13.33
CA LEU A 224 -6.55 -11.64 12.78
C LEU A 224 -6.35 -11.37 11.28
N HIS A 225 -7.42 -11.26 10.50
CA HIS A 225 -7.30 -10.90 9.08
C HIS A 225 -6.67 -9.51 8.90
N ASN A 226 -7.13 -8.52 9.67
CA ASN A 226 -6.54 -7.17 9.68
C ASN A 226 -5.07 -7.21 10.02
N ASN A 227 -4.72 -8.04 10.99
CA ASN A 227 -3.35 -8.22 11.43
C ASN A 227 -2.44 -8.75 10.31
N TYR A 228 -2.85 -9.79 9.57
CA TYR A 228 -2.11 -10.30 8.40
C TYR A 228 -1.98 -9.29 7.27
N MET A 229 -3.02 -8.47 7.03
CA MET A 229 -3.00 -7.44 5.99
C MET A 229 -2.12 -6.23 6.34
N THR A 230 -1.74 -6.05 7.61
CA THR A 230 -1.07 -4.83 8.09
C THR A 230 0.30 -4.60 7.43
N LEU A 231 1.21 -5.59 7.45
CA LEU A 231 2.55 -5.41 6.86
C LEU A 231 2.49 -5.21 5.33
N PRO A 232 1.69 -6.00 4.58
CA PRO A 232 1.48 -5.74 3.16
C PRO A 232 0.94 -4.32 2.86
N VAL A 233 -0.06 -3.84 3.60
CA VAL A 233 -0.62 -2.50 3.39
C VAL A 233 0.42 -1.41 3.65
N VAL A 234 1.23 -1.54 4.71
CA VAL A 234 2.32 -0.58 5.00
C VAL A 234 3.33 -0.53 3.84
N PHE A 235 3.72 -1.68 3.29
CA PHE A 235 4.59 -1.70 2.12
C PHE A 235 3.94 -0.97 0.93
N ILE A 236 2.68 -1.28 0.63
CA ILE A 236 1.96 -0.66 -0.49
C ILE A 236 1.94 0.86 -0.35
N MET A 237 1.75 1.39 0.86
CA MET A 237 1.73 2.84 1.11
C MET A 237 3.05 3.53 0.76
N ILE A 238 4.19 2.86 0.93
CA ILE A 238 5.52 3.41 0.60
C ILE A 238 6.01 3.02 -0.80
N SER A 239 5.34 2.07 -1.46
CA SER A 239 5.78 1.49 -2.73
C SER A 239 5.99 2.50 -3.85
N SER A 240 5.25 3.62 -3.86
CA SER A 240 5.40 4.69 -4.86
C SER A 240 6.78 5.35 -4.86
N HIS A 241 7.57 5.17 -3.80
CA HIS A 241 8.94 5.65 -3.69
C HIS A 241 9.97 4.69 -4.29
N PHE A 242 9.56 3.47 -4.65
CA PHE A 242 10.46 2.41 -5.12
C PHE A 242 9.99 1.86 -6.49
N PRO A 243 10.28 2.58 -7.59
CA PRO A 243 9.92 2.16 -8.94
C PRO A 243 10.40 0.77 -9.32
N SER A 244 11.49 0.28 -8.75
CA SER A 244 11.96 -1.11 -8.95
C SER A 244 10.92 -2.17 -8.62
N THR A 245 9.89 -1.86 -7.83
CA THR A 245 8.83 -2.80 -7.46
C THR A 245 7.64 -2.75 -8.41
N PHE A 246 7.18 -1.56 -8.81
CA PHE A 246 5.99 -1.39 -9.64
C PHE A 246 6.29 -1.17 -11.13
N ALA A 247 7.50 -0.77 -11.49
CA ALA A 247 7.90 -0.43 -12.86
C ALA A 247 8.73 -1.56 -13.49
N HIS A 248 8.14 -2.75 -13.48
CA HIS A 248 8.66 -4.00 -14.04
C HIS A 248 7.51 -4.73 -14.74
N ASP A 249 7.78 -5.52 -15.77
CA ASP A 249 6.72 -6.20 -16.55
C ASP A 249 5.89 -7.17 -15.69
N TYR A 250 6.54 -7.80 -14.72
CA TYR A 250 5.91 -8.69 -13.74
C TYR A 250 5.50 -7.99 -12.43
N ASN A 251 5.23 -6.67 -12.47
CA ASN A 251 4.85 -5.84 -11.31
C ASN A 251 3.74 -6.46 -10.43
N TRP A 252 2.72 -7.08 -11.01
CA TRP A 252 1.63 -7.75 -10.32
C TRP A 252 2.12 -8.96 -9.51
N ALA A 253 3.05 -9.75 -10.07
CA ALA A 253 3.63 -10.91 -9.41
C ALA A 253 4.59 -10.50 -8.28
N ILE A 254 5.36 -9.42 -8.49
CA ILE A 254 6.19 -8.81 -7.46
C ILE A 254 5.32 -8.38 -6.26
N LEU A 255 4.18 -7.74 -6.52
CA LEU A 255 3.27 -7.34 -5.45
C LEU A 255 2.71 -8.55 -4.68
N ILE A 256 2.32 -9.61 -5.39
CA ILE A 256 1.88 -10.87 -4.78
C ILE A 256 2.98 -11.44 -3.86
N ALA A 257 4.22 -11.52 -4.36
CA ALA A 257 5.35 -12.03 -3.58
C ALA A 257 5.57 -11.21 -2.31
N ILE A 258 5.55 -9.88 -2.41
CA ILE A 258 5.74 -8.99 -1.25
C ILE A 258 4.59 -9.13 -0.25
N ILE A 259 3.34 -9.24 -0.71
CA ILE A 259 2.18 -9.49 0.17
C ILE A 259 2.36 -10.82 0.92
N VAL A 260 2.75 -11.90 0.23
CA VAL A 260 2.96 -13.22 0.83
C VAL A 260 4.12 -13.19 1.82
N ILE A 261 5.24 -12.52 1.49
CA ILE A 261 6.38 -12.34 2.39
C ILE A 261 5.94 -11.55 3.63
N GLY A 262 5.25 -10.42 3.46
CA GLY A 262 4.75 -9.60 4.56
C GLY A 262 3.79 -10.36 5.47
N ALA A 263 2.86 -11.14 4.89
CA ALA A 263 1.95 -11.99 5.65
C ALA A 263 2.70 -13.11 6.39
N THR A 264 3.75 -13.69 5.79
CA THR A 264 4.62 -14.71 6.41
C THR A 264 5.41 -14.14 7.59
N VAL A 265 5.99 -12.94 7.46
CA VAL A 265 6.64 -12.24 8.57
C VAL A 265 5.64 -11.99 9.70
N ARG A 266 4.42 -11.56 9.37
CA ARG A 266 3.37 -11.38 10.36
C ARG A 266 2.95 -12.70 11.03
N HIS A 267 2.92 -13.79 10.26
CA HIS A 267 2.65 -15.13 10.78
C HIS A 267 3.64 -15.52 11.88
N PHE A 268 4.94 -15.27 11.66
CA PHE A 268 5.97 -15.50 12.67
C PHE A 268 5.65 -14.78 13.99
N PHE A 269 5.36 -13.48 13.94
CA PHE A 269 5.04 -12.72 15.16
C PHE A 269 3.78 -13.23 15.85
N ASN A 270 2.77 -13.66 15.10
CA ASN A 270 1.56 -14.23 15.66
C ASN A 270 1.81 -15.59 16.34
N LEU A 271 2.70 -16.43 15.81
CA LEU A 271 3.10 -17.68 16.44
C LEU A 271 3.97 -17.44 17.69
N LYS A 272 4.97 -16.55 17.58
CA LYS A 272 5.81 -16.13 18.70
C LYS A 272 4.98 -15.63 19.87
N ASN A 273 4.00 -14.77 19.60
CA ASN A 273 3.09 -14.25 20.61
C ASN A 273 2.29 -15.38 21.29
N LYS A 274 1.94 -16.45 20.57
CA LYS A 274 1.29 -17.63 21.17
C LYS A 274 2.24 -18.58 21.92
N GLY A 275 3.52 -18.23 22.09
CA GLY A 275 4.53 -19.09 22.69
C GLY A 275 5.08 -20.17 21.75
N HIS A 276 4.71 -20.17 20.47
CA HIS A 276 5.21 -21.11 19.47
C HIS A 276 6.32 -20.47 18.63
N LEU A 277 7.58 -20.72 18.98
CA LEU A 277 8.73 -20.18 18.27
C LEU A 277 9.12 -21.09 17.09
N ASN A 278 8.79 -20.67 15.87
CA ASN A 278 9.39 -21.25 14.67
C ASN A 278 10.44 -20.28 14.10
N ALA A 279 11.70 -20.50 14.49
CA ALA A 279 12.81 -19.62 14.14
C ALA A 279 13.11 -19.56 12.63
N TRP A 280 12.66 -20.55 11.84
CA TRP A 280 12.94 -20.62 10.40
C TRP A 280 12.09 -19.70 9.53
N ILE A 281 10.95 -19.20 10.03
CA ILE A 281 10.04 -18.36 9.23
C ILE A 281 10.74 -17.06 8.80
N LEU A 282 11.49 -16.40 9.71
CA LEU A 282 12.18 -15.15 9.38
C LEU A 282 13.35 -15.35 8.39
N PRO A 283 14.26 -16.32 8.57
CA PRO A 283 15.27 -16.65 7.56
C PRO A 283 14.68 -16.99 6.19
N VAL A 284 13.59 -17.76 6.13
CA VAL A 284 12.93 -18.08 4.86
C VAL A 284 12.34 -16.84 4.21
N ALA A 285 11.67 -15.98 4.98
CA ALA A 285 11.15 -14.70 4.46
C ALA A 285 12.28 -13.78 3.97
N MET A 286 13.41 -13.74 4.67
CA MET A 286 14.60 -12.99 4.24
C MET A 286 15.17 -13.55 2.94
N ALA A 287 15.33 -14.87 2.83
CA ALA A 287 15.79 -15.52 1.62
C ALA A 287 14.84 -15.25 0.44
N ALA A 288 13.53 -15.24 0.67
CA ALA A 288 12.54 -14.89 -0.33
C ALA A 288 12.66 -13.44 -0.81
N ILE A 289 12.94 -12.47 0.09
CA ILE A 289 13.22 -11.08 -0.30
C ILE A 289 14.50 -10.98 -1.14
N ILE A 290 15.58 -11.66 -0.73
CA ILE A 290 16.84 -11.66 -1.48
C ILE A 290 16.65 -12.28 -2.86
N ALA A 291 15.92 -13.39 -2.95
CA ALA A 291 15.57 -14.02 -4.22
C ALA A 291 14.73 -13.08 -5.09
N LEU A 292 13.74 -12.38 -4.51
CA LEU A 292 12.95 -11.39 -5.23
C LEU A 292 13.82 -10.27 -5.79
N ILE A 293 14.72 -9.68 -4.98
CA ILE A 293 15.66 -8.64 -5.41
C ILE A 293 16.52 -9.11 -6.59
N TYR A 294 17.00 -10.36 -6.54
CA TYR A 294 17.82 -10.93 -7.60
C TYR A 294 17.02 -11.14 -8.90
N VAL A 295 15.81 -11.69 -8.80
CA VAL A 295 14.93 -11.99 -9.95
C VAL A 295 14.34 -10.72 -10.57
N THR A 296 14.14 -9.65 -9.80
CA THR A 296 13.63 -8.36 -10.29
C THR A 296 14.74 -7.38 -10.66
N LYS A 297 15.98 -7.86 -10.80
CA LYS A 297 17.06 -7.02 -11.30
C LYS A 297 16.67 -6.50 -12.68
N PRO A 298 16.74 -5.18 -12.96
CA PRO A 298 16.43 -4.67 -14.28
C PRO A 298 17.32 -5.37 -15.30
N ASP A 299 16.69 -5.98 -16.30
CA ASP A 299 17.45 -6.50 -17.43
C ASP A 299 18.17 -5.32 -18.10
N ALA A 300 19.42 -5.54 -18.49
CA ALA A 300 20.15 -4.59 -19.33
C ALA A 300 19.56 -4.52 -20.77
N THR A 301 18.33 -5.01 -20.98
CA THR A 301 17.67 -5.28 -22.25
C THR A 301 16.72 -4.18 -22.72
N THR A 302 16.61 -3.04 -22.01
CA THR A 302 16.68 -1.77 -22.78
C THR A 302 18.08 -1.73 -23.36
N SER A 303 18.30 -2.56 -24.37
CA SER A 303 19.58 -2.78 -24.97
C SER A 303 19.89 -1.44 -25.61
N ASN A 304 20.76 -0.69 -24.96
CA ASN A 304 21.50 0.41 -25.55
C ASN A 304 22.42 -0.10 -26.69
N SER A 305 22.10 -1.27 -27.27
CA SER A 305 22.83 -1.88 -28.34
C SER A 305 22.80 -0.93 -29.53
N PRO A 306 23.98 -0.72 -30.14
CA PRO A 306 24.09 0.00 -31.40
C PRO A 306 23.08 -0.43 -32.46
N ASP A 307 22.71 -1.71 -32.46
CA ASP A 307 21.95 -2.36 -33.54
C ASP A 307 20.45 -2.03 -33.54
N THR A 308 19.91 -1.44 -32.46
CA THR A 308 18.47 -1.13 -32.32
C THR A 308 18.11 0.32 -32.66
N VAL A 309 19.11 1.15 -32.97
CA VAL A 309 18.95 2.58 -33.24
C VAL A 309 19.58 2.93 -34.58
N THR A 310 18.97 3.89 -35.28
CA THR A 310 19.43 4.37 -36.60
C THR A 310 20.91 4.82 -36.59
N PHE A 311 21.43 5.25 -35.44
CA PHE A 311 22.81 5.76 -35.28
C PHE A 311 23.89 4.68 -35.10
N GLY A 312 23.58 3.39 -35.02
CA GLY A 312 24.61 2.35 -34.90
C GLY A 312 25.57 2.61 -33.72
N LYS A 313 26.89 2.55 -33.94
CA LYS A 313 27.92 2.84 -32.92
C LYS A 313 28.33 4.31 -32.85
N GLU A 314 27.69 5.19 -33.62
CA GLU A 314 28.07 6.60 -33.71
C GLU A 314 27.68 7.37 -32.44
N HIS A 315 28.42 8.43 -32.13
CA HIS A 315 28.17 9.30 -30.98
C HIS A 315 26.79 9.95 -31.08
N ILE A 316 26.04 9.95 -29.97
CA ILE A 316 24.72 10.59 -29.92
C ILE A 316 24.88 12.11 -29.80
N PRO A 317 24.47 12.91 -30.82
CA PRO A 317 24.57 14.36 -30.75
C PRO A 317 23.62 14.92 -29.70
N TYR A 318 24.10 15.86 -28.87
CA TYR A 318 23.26 16.45 -27.82
C TYR A 318 22.01 17.16 -28.38
N ALA A 319 22.05 17.69 -29.61
CA ALA A 319 20.89 18.31 -30.25
C ALA A 319 19.68 17.35 -30.37
N LEU A 320 19.94 16.06 -30.61
CA LEU A 320 18.91 15.04 -30.67
C LEU A 320 18.31 14.77 -29.28
N VAL A 321 19.17 14.64 -28.27
CA VAL A 321 18.78 14.49 -26.86
C VAL A 321 17.92 15.68 -26.42
N ARG A 322 18.35 16.91 -26.75
CA ARG A 322 17.63 18.14 -26.46
C ARG A 322 16.23 18.13 -27.05
N THR A 323 16.10 17.69 -28.30
CA THR A 323 14.81 17.58 -29.00
C THR A 323 13.87 16.59 -28.30
N ILE A 324 14.38 15.42 -27.89
CA ILE A 324 13.61 14.43 -27.12
C ILE A 324 13.16 15.04 -25.79
N LEU A 325 14.05 15.69 -25.05
CA LEU A 325 13.71 16.31 -23.76
C LEU A 325 12.67 17.43 -23.92
N ASP A 326 12.78 18.24 -24.96
CA ASP A 326 11.82 19.33 -25.25
C ASP A 326 10.43 18.78 -25.55
N GLN A 327 10.34 17.72 -26.34
CA GLN A 327 9.07 17.11 -26.72
C GLN A 327 8.45 16.27 -25.60
N ARG A 328 9.26 15.58 -24.80
CA ARG A 328 8.80 14.56 -23.85
C ARG A 328 8.81 15.01 -22.39
N CYS A 329 9.57 16.03 -22.03
CA CYS A 329 9.83 16.36 -20.62
C CYS A 329 9.56 17.83 -20.26
N VAL A 330 9.96 18.79 -21.11
CA VAL A 330 9.99 20.23 -20.78
C VAL A 330 8.60 20.83 -20.51
N SER A 331 7.53 20.26 -21.07
CA SER A 331 6.16 20.72 -20.79
C SER A 331 5.81 20.64 -19.29
N CYS A 332 6.35 19.64 -18.58
CA CYS A 332 6.18 19.45 -17.14
C CYS A 332 7.41 19.89 -16.34
N HIS A 333 8.61 19.65 -16.87
CA HIS A 333 9.89 19.86 -16.19
C HIS A 333 10.63 21.08 -16.75
N SER A 334 10.10 22.28 -16.53
CA SER A 334 10.75 23.55 -16.92
C SER A 334 10.51 24.65 -15.89
N SER A 335 11.22 25.77 -16.03
CA SER A 335 11.01 26.97 -15.22
C SER A 335 9.62 27.59 -15.41
N ARG A 336 8.96 27.30 -16.54
CA ARG A 336 7.59 27.73 -16.87
C ARG A 336 6.82 26.57 -17.50
N PRO A 337 6.35 25.60 -16.71
CA PRO A 337 5.61 24.45 -17.21
C PRO A 337 4.38 24.88 -18.02
N THR A 338 4.15 24.22 -19.15
CA THR A 338 3.03 24.48 -20.07
C THR A 338 1.92 23.44 -19.96
N ASP A 339 2.19 22.31 -19.29
CA ASP A 339 1.22 21.24 -19.05
C ASP A 339 -0.02 21.75 -18.31
N ASP A 340 -1.17 21.12 -18.59
CA ASP A 340 -2.46 21.51 -18.05
C ASP A 340 -2.62 21.13 -16.57
N VAL A 341 -2.00 20.02 -16.15
CA VAL A 341 -2.02 19.48 -14.80
C VAL A 341 -0.77 19.89 -14.02
N PHE A 342 0.41 19.74 -14.61
CA PHE A 342 1.70 20.02 -13.98
C PHE A 342 2.11 21.48 -14.18
N ARG A 343 1.45 22.40 -13.45
CA ARG A 343 1.72 23.85 -13.51
C ARG A 343 2.98 24.29 -12.74
N ILE A 344 3.57 23.40 -11.95
CA ILE A 344 4.83 23.58 -11.22
C ILE A 344 5.70 22.35 -11.51
N ALA A 345 6.99 22.57 -11.75
CA ALA A 345 7.94 21.51 -12.07
C ALA A 345 7.98 20.45 -10.96
N PRO A 346 7.57 19.19 -11.24
CA PRO A 346 7.53 18.17 -10.20
C PRO A 346 8.91 17.95 -9.57
N LYS A 347 8.95 17.91 -8.23
CA LYS A 347 10.19 17.80 -7.43
C LYS A 347 11.22 18.92 -7.68
N GLY A 348 10.81 20.04 -8.28
CA GLY A 348 11.72 21.12 -8.66
C GLY A 348 12.68 20.75 -9.81
N ILE A 349 12.44 19.64 -10.51
CA ILE A 349 13.29 19.18 -11.60
C ILE A 349 12.94 19.97 -12.86
N MET A 350 13.91 20.74 -13.37
CA MET A 350 13.78 21.59 -14.55
C MET A 350 14.84 21.18 -15.58
N LEU A 351 14.38 20.84 -16.78
CA LEU A 351 15.16 20.28 -17.88
C LEU A 351 15.21 21.23 -19.09
N ASP A 352 14.85 22.50 -18.92
CA ASP A 352 14.88 23.58 -19.92
C ASP A 352 16.25 24.29 -20.03
N ASN A 353 17.25 23.82 -19.27
CA ASN A 353 18.61 24.33 -19.26
C ASN A 353 19.61 23.18 -19.44
N ASN A 354 20.62 23.37 -20.30
CA ASN A 354 21.55 22.31 -20.70
C ASN A 354 22.47 21.87 -19.56
N GLU A 355 22.95 22.79 -18.73
CA GLU A 355 23.78 22.49 -17.58
C GLU A 355 23.01 21.63 -16.55
N ARG A 356 21.72 21.93 -16.34
CA ARG A 356 20.84 21.13 -15.48
C ARG A 356 20.59 19.74 -16.07
N VAL A 357 20.40 19.63 -17.39
CA VAL A 357 20.24 18.33 -18.05
C VAL A 357 21.48 17.46 -17.85
N HIS A 358 22.68 18.03 -18.01
CA HIS A 358 23.93 17.32 -17.73
C HIS A 358 24.01 16.87 -16.26
N ALA A 359 23.73 17.78 -15.32
CA ALA A 359 23.77 17.47 -13.89
C ALA A 359 22.75 16.39 -13.46
N LEU A 360 21.64 16.26 -14.20
CA LEU A 360 20.55 15.32 -13.91
C LEU A 360 20.56 14.08 -14.80
N ALA A 361 21.58 13.89 -15.63
CA ALA A 361 21.68 12.82 -16.63
C ALA A 361 21.41 11.42 -16.04
N THR A 362 22.02 11.09 -14.90
CA THR A 362 21.79 9.81 -14.21
C THR A 362 20.33 9.63 -13.79
N LEU A 363 19.69 10.70 -13.29
CA LEU A 363 18.29 10.66 -12.86
C LEU A 363 17.34 10.51 -14.06
N ILE A 364 17.64 11.18 -15.17
CA ILE A 364 16.95 11.01 -16.45
C ILE A 364 17.04 9.56 -16.91
N LYS A 365 18.23 8.96 -16.88
CA LYS A 365 18.42 7.54 -17.25
C LYS A 365 17.60 6.62 -16.37
N ILE A 366 17.68 6.78 -15.04
CA ILE A 366 16.97 5.91 -14.10
C ILE A 366 15.46 5.95 -14.37
N HIS A 367 14.86 7.14 -14.48
CA HIS A 367 13.41 7.25 -14.57
C HIS A 367 12.85 7.06 -15.99
N SER A 368 13.56 7.52 -17.01
CA SER A 368 13.06 7.48 -18.39
C SER A 368 13.56 6.27 -19.18
N VAL A 369 14.64 5.60 -18.75
CA VAL A 369 15.22 4.47 -19.50
C VAL A 369 15.17 3.19 -18.68
N THR A 370 15.70 3.21 -17.46
CA THR A 370 15.82 1.99 -16.65
C THR A 370 14.48 1.53 -16.10
N THR A 371 13.71 2.42 -15.48
CA THR A 371 12.43 2.06 -14.86
C THR A 371 11.23 2.41 -15.72
N ILE A 372 11.40 3.17 -16.81
CA ILE A 372 10.31 3.61 -17.70
C ILE A 372 9.15 4.28 -16.91
N ALA A 373 9.48 4.88 -15.76
CA ALA A 373 8.50 5.49 -14.86
C ALA A 373 8.13 6.92 -15.29
N MET A 374 8.89 7.48 -16.23
CA MET A 374 8.67 8.78 -16.85
C MET A 374 8.79 8.66 -18.38
N PRO A 375 8.07 9.47 -19.17
CA PRO A 375 7.00 10.40 -18.75
C PRO A 375 5.84 9.65 -18.08
N LEU A 376 5.16 10.28 -17.11
CA LEU A 376 4.14 9.62 -16.30
C LEU A 376 3.01 9.07 -17.20
N GLY A 377 2.72 7.76 -17.10
CA GLY A 377 1.71 7.07 -17.93
C GLY A 377 1.95 7.21 -19.44
N ASN A 378 3.23 7.39 -19.82
CA ASN A 378 3.68 7.81 -21.14
C ASN A 378 2.87 8.96 -21.78
N LYS A 379 2.40 9.95 -20.98
CA LYS A 379 1.51 11.05 -21.42
C LYS A 379 2.00 11.77 -22.68
N THR A 380 3.31 11.88 -22.89
CA THR A 380 3.89 12.57 -24.05
C THR A 380 4.31 11.62 -25.18
N GLY A 381 4.00 10.32 -25.10
CA GLY A 381 4.27 9.34 -26.17
C GLY A 381 5.75 9.12 -26.46
N MET A 382 6.59 9.01 -25.43
CA MET A 382 8.01 8.73 -25.59
C MET A 382 8.23 7.30 -26.11
N THR A 383 8.97 7.17 -27.21
CA THR A 383 9.17 5.88 -27.90
C THR A 383 10.32 5.08 -27.31
N HIS A 384 10.38 3.78 -27.61
CA HIS A 384 11.50 2.94 -27.20
C HIS A 384 12.84 3.42 -27.79
N GLU A 385 12.85 3.84 -29.07
CA GLU A 385 14.04 4.37 -29.74
C GLU A 385 14.56 5.63 -29.01
N GLU A 386 13.68 6.55 -28.64
CA GLU A 386 14.04 7.75 -27.88
C GLU A 386 14.65 7.41 -26.51
N ARG A 387 14.14 6.38 -25.83
CA ARG A 387 14.69 5.91 -24.54
C ARG A 387 16.09 5.33 -24.72
N VAL A 388 16.30 4.56 -25.79
CA VAL A 388 17.62 4.03 -26.14
C VAL A 388 18.61 5.16 -26.44
N ILE A 389 18.20 6.19 -27.19
CA ILE A 389 19.02 7.38 -27.46
C ILE A 389 19.44 8.08 -26.15
N LEU A 390 18.48 8.33 -25.24
CA LEU A 390 18.80 8.92 -23.93
C LEU A 390 19.73 8.03 -23.12
N GLY A 391 19.50 6.72 -23.10
CA GLY A 391 20.31 5.75 -22.38
C GLY A 391 21.77 5.77 -22.84
N ARG A 392 21.97 5.73 -24.16
CA ARG A 392 23.29 5.79 -24.79
C ARG A 392 24.00 7.10 -24.56
N TRP A 393 23.31 8.23 -24.69
CA TRP A 393 23.90 9.54 -24.41
C TRP A 393 24.45 9.61 -22.98
N VAL A 394 23.72 9.08 -21.99
CA VAL A 394 24.21 9.03 -20.61
C VAL A 394 25.40 8.09 -20.46
N ASP A 395 25.38 6.93 -21.13
CA ASP A 395 26.48 5.96 -21.12
C ASP A 395 27.76 6.48 -21.80
N GLU A 396 27.62 7.37 -22.78
CA GLU A 396 28.72 8.08 -23.45
C GLU A 396 29.27 9.27 -22.62
N GLY A 397 28.79 9.45 -21.38
CA GLY A 397 29.26 10.51 -20.47
C GLY A 397 28.40 11.76 -20.46
N ALA A 398 27.20 11.72 -21.05
CA ALA A 398 26.21 12.79 -21.04
C ALA A 398 26.74 14.13 -21.59
N SER A 399 27.59 14.10 -22.62
CA SER A 399 28.17 15.32 -23.22
C SER A 399 27.08 16.27 -23.71
N ILE A 400 27.23 17.57 -23.39
CA ILE A 400 26.37 18.66 -23.89
C ILE A 400 27.06 19.51 -24.96
N LYS A 401 28.24 19.09 -25.41
CA LYS A 401 29.05 19.78 -26.41
C LYS A 401 28.67 19.38 -27.83
#